data_AF-A0A8H5ESV9-F1
#
_entry.id   AF-A0A8H5ESV9-F1
#
_cell.length_a   1.000
_cell.length_b   1.000
_cell.length_c   1.000
_cell.angle_alpha   90.00
_cell.angle_beta   90.00
_cell.angle_gamma   90.00
#
_symmetry.space_group_name_H-M   'P 1'
#
loop_
_entity.id
_entity.type
_entity.pdbx_description
1 polymer ?
#
loop_
_entity_poly.entity_id
_entity_poly.type
_entity_poly.pdbx_seq_one_letter_code
_entity_poly.pdbx_strand_id
1 'polypeptide(L)'
;MPGVAQGDAPGHTWTASSPNTTPGHPWNIHTWTFQVFGSTPGRSKDCPEVSRGVQGGSPGIGSIVLRTPLDDLRLCNAQLAASIVQVSKGLEAAGSHTRTAWTEMSLSEKTSLSEQAQDNLNLARQWDKLLEEVRVIPGFESFLKPVSCTTLLQHLPDSGPVIVINIDTRRCDAIALLPGRDQPLHIPLPDFSLELCNQYREGLTARLQSFHLRYRGESALLASEDVDDGRGIRPVHLRGINGETVIRTILKGLWEKLVTPILQRLELLKVDQSSDTTLPRIWWCLTGPLSFLPIHAAGIYGKTGSESIMDYAILSYIPTVAALADRIKNRQSIDKERTGLVMVSQPKVDGAASIPGTTTEVRSVYGVVEAAGIRAEKFEETEITAAGCLDIMEKYSIVHLACHGSQNAKDPLKSRFLFHDGSLELGTIVQRSLKNADLAFLSACQTSTGVDDLPDEAVHLAAGMLAAGYRRVVATMWSIGDQDTPAVATDFYQYLLDHRSSDIEGGLDGRFSANALHHATKQLRLRLDDNSDQSLLTWIPYVHFGY
;
A
#
# COMPACT_ATOMS: atom_id res chain seq x y z
N MET A 1 27.66 -75.05 22.65
CA MET A 1 28.26 -73.77 22.22
C MET A 1 27.20 -73.02 21.42
N PRO A 2 26.36 -72.26 22.15
CA PRO A 2 25.20 -71.51 21.70
C PRO A 2 25.35 -70.01 22.08
N GLY A 3 24.23 -69.26 22.10
CA GLY A 3 24.05 -68.03 22.91
C GLY A 3 23.60 -66.85 22.05
N VAL A 4 22.32 -66.45 21.94
CA VAL A 4 21.25 -66.19 22.93
C VAL A 4 21.58 -65.05 23.90
N ALA A 5 20.85 -63.93 23.74
CA ALA A 5 20.26 -63.04 24.77
C ALA A 5 19.81 -61.75 24.02
N GLN A 6 18.53 -61.40 23.80
CA GLN A 6 17.36 -61.28 24.70
C GLN A 6 17.59 -60.30 25.87
N GLY A 7 16.67 -59.35 26.00
CA GLY A 7 16.63 -58.30 27.02
C GLY A 7 15.91 -57.06 26.45
N ASP A 8 14.61 -57.12 26.22
CA ASP A 8 13.52 -56.82 27.19
C ASP A 8 13.06 -55.36 27.10
N ALA A 9 11.83 -55.20 26.61
CA ALA A 9 11.01 -54.01 26.85
C ALA A 9 10.58 -53.98 28.33
N PRO A 10 10.07 -52.85 28.80
CA PRO A 10 8.61 -52.84 28.93
C PRO A 10 7.98 -51.54 28.46
N GLY A 11 6.85 -51.70 27.76
CA GLY A 11 5.90 -50.64 27.56
C GLY A 11 5.32 -50.18 28.90
N HIS A 12 5.22 -48.87 29.06
CA HIS A 12 4.32 -48.25 30.03
C HIS A 12 3.22 -47.52 29.28
N THR A 13 2.11 -48.22 29.12
CA THR A 13 0.77 -47.64 28.99
C THR A 13 0.42 -46.91 30.28
N TRP A 14 0.13 -45.62 30.19
CA TRP A 14 -0.65 -44.88 31.20
C TRP A 14 -1.89 -44.29 30.54
N THR A 15 -3.03 -44.91 30.88
CA THR A 15 -4.37 -44.36 30.75
C THR A 15 -4.73 -43.62 32.04
N ALA A 16 -5.27 -42.40 31.91
CA ALA A 16 -6.16 -41.66 32.83
C ALA A 16 -5.93 -40.14 32.56
N SER A 17 -6.90 -39.24 32.51
CA SER A 17 -8.33 -39.29 32.79
C SER A 17 -8.90 -37.94 32.33
N SER A 18 -10.09 -37.97 31.70
CA SER A 18 -10.88 -36.78 31.41
C SER A 18 -11.34 -36.07 32.69
N PRO A 19 -11.53 -34.75 32.63
CA PRO A 19 -12.66 -34.12 33.30
C PRO A 19 -13.66 -33.60 32.27
N ASN A 20 -14.90 -34.05 32.46
CA ASN A 20 -16.12 -33.48 31.91
C ASN A 20 -16.08 -31.94 31.86
N THR A 21 -16.29 -31.37 30.68
CA THR A 21 -17.09 -30.14 30.53
C THR A 21 -17.90 -30.23 29.23
N THR A 22 -19.22 -30.26 29.44
CA THR A 22 -20.37 -29.94 28.56
C THR A 22 -20.18 -29.74 27.04
N PRO A 23 -21.08 -30.29 26.21
CA PRO A 23 -21.04 -30.13 24.75
C PRO A 23 -21.40 -28.68 24.36
N GLY A 24 -20.36 -27.90 24.03
CA GLY A 24 -20.50 -26.59 23.40
C GLY A 24 -20.93 -26.73 21.94
N HIS A 25 -21.95 -25.96 21.59
CA HIS A 25 -22.61 -25.89 20.29
C HIS A 25 -21.67 -25.90 19.06
N PRO A 26 -22.13 -26.45 17.91
CA PRO A 26 -21.40 -26.36 16.65
C PRO A 26 -21.16 -24.89 16.29
N TRP A 27 -19.91 -24.57 15.96
CA TRP A 27 -19.46 -23.26 15.51
C TRP A 27 -20.24 -22.84 14.25
N ASN A 28 -21.25 -22.01 14.43
CA ASN A 28 -21.94 -21.33 13.34
C ASN A 28 -21.00 -20.28 12.75
N ILE A 29 -20.62 -20.47 11.48
CA ILE A 29 -19.74 -19.61 10.67
C ILE A 29 -20.51 -18.36 10.19
N HIS A 30 -21.27 -17.73 11.08
CA HIS A 30 -22.13 -16.57 10.77
C HIS A 30 -21.83 -15.40 11.72
N THR A 31 -20.59 -14.92 11.74
CA THR A 31 -20.23 -13.63 12.38
C THR A 31 -18.82 -13.19 11.95
N TRP A 32 -18.58 -13.09 10.63
CA TRP A 32 -17.41 -12.38 10.09
C TRP A 32 -17.84 -11.54 8.89
N THR A 33 -18.58 -10.47 9.18
CA THR A 33 -18.96 -9.46 8.19
C THR A 33 -18.92 -8.08 8.84
N PHE A 34 -17.75 -7.64 9.28
CA PHE A 34 -17.55 -6.26 9.74
C PHE A 34 -16.14 -5.79 9.41
N GLN A 35 -15.97 -5.28 8.19
CA GLN A 35 -15.12 -4.13 7.81
C GLN A 35 -15.06 -4.06 6.27
N VAL A 36 -16.24 -3.89 5.66
CA VAL A 36 -16.39 -3.43 4.28
C VAL A 36 -17.66 -2.57 4.29
N PHE A 37 -17.46 -1.25 4.41
CA PHE A 37 -18.47 -0.17 4.52
C PHE A 37 -19.29 -0.04 5.81
N GLY A 38 -19.34 1.20 6.31
CA GLY A 38 -20.51 1.88 6.86
C GLY A 38 -21.33 1.17 7.93
N SER A 39 -21.16 1.61 9.17
CA SER A 39 -21.97 1.32 10.34
C SER A 39 -23.49 1.46 10.09
N THR A 40 -24.26 0.43 10.41
CA THR A 40 -25.70 0.56 10.74
C THR A 40 -25.89 0.37 12.25
N PRO A 41 -26.71 1.19 12.94
CA PRO A 41 -26.78 1.18 14.40
C PRO A 41 -27.75 0.12 14.92
N GLY A 42 -27.22 -0.91 15.57
CA GLY A 42 -27.96 -1.80 16.47
C GLY A 42 -27.63 -1.48 17.93
N ARG A 43 -28.64 -1.14 18.72
CA ARG A 43 -28.54 -0.75 20.15
C ARG A 43 -27.89 -1.84 21.02
N SER A 44 -26.85 -1.48 21.77
CA SER A 44 -26.60 -2.02 23.12
C SER A 44 -26.09 -0.89 24.01
N LYS A 45 -26.74 -0.72 25.16
CA LYS A 45 -26.48 0.33 26.16
C LYS A 45 -25.21 0.00 26.97
N ASP A 46 -24.64 1.06 27.54
CA ASP A 46 -23.63 1.11 28.62
C ASP A 46 -22.15 1.27 28.20
N CYS A 47 -21.70 2.52 28.01
CA CYS A 47 -20.64 3.18 28.81
C CYS A 47 -20.25 4.58 28.25
N PRO A 48 -19.72 5.51 29.08
CA PRO A 48 -19.68 6.94 28.80
C PRO A 48 -18.43 7.45 28.06
N GLU A 49 -18.64 8.61 27.44
CA GLU A 49 -17.74 9.43 26.62
C GLU A 49 -16.50 9.97 27.36
N VAL A 50 -15.40 10.14 26.62
CA VAL A 50 -14.56 11.35 26.70
C VAL A 50 -14.09 11.71 25.28
N SER A 51 -14.60 12.84 24.78
CA SER A 51 -14.34 13.40 23.45
C SER A 51 -13.55 14.72 23.57
N ARG A 52 -12.55 14.92 22.72
CA ARG A 52 -12.13 16.25 22.23
C ARG A 52 -11.94 16.16 20.71
N GLY A 53 -12.69 16.97 19.97
CA GLY A 53 -12.91 16.81 18.54
C GLY A 53 -12.01 17.65 17.63
N VAL A 54 -12.25 17.49 16.32
CA VAL A 54 -11.92 18.40 15.22
C VAL A 54 -12.96 18.16 14.11
N GLN A 55 -13.45 19.25 13.52
CA GLN A 55 -14.45 19.33 12.45
C GLN A 55 -13.81 19.25 11.05
N GLY A 56 -14.56 18.67 10.10
CA GLY A 56 -14.44 18.97 8.66
C GLY A 56 -13.76 17.89 7.82
N GLY A 57 -14.54 16.99 7.21
CA GLY A 57 -14.07 16.05 6.19
C GLY A 57 -15.20 15.70 5.22
N SER A 58 -14.97 15.92 3.92
CA SER A 58 -15.81 15.49 2.78
C SER A 58 -15.33 14.10 2.29
N PRO A 59 -16.08 13.45 1.37
CA PRO A 59 -16.51 12.07 1.50
C PRO A 59 -15.37 11.04 1.44
N GLY A 60 -15.47 10.02 2.30
CA GLY A 60 -14.58 8.86 2.29
C GLY A 60 -14.75 8.05 1.01
N ILE A 61 -13.66 7.91 0.26
CA ILE A 61 -13.60 7.12 -0.96
C ILE A 61 -13.11 5.73 -0.56
N GLY A 62 -14.06 4.85 -0.28
CA GLY A 62 -13.77 3.44 -0.06
C GLY A 62 -13.22 2.78 -1.34
N SER A 63 -12.10 2.06 -1.18
CA SER A 63 -11.52 1.11 -2.13
C SER A 63 -11.09 1.67 -3.49
N ILE A 64 -9.78 1.78 -3.71
CA ILE A 64 -9.13 2.14 -4.99
C ILE A 64 -9.36 1.04 -6.04
N VAL A 65 -10.58 0.99 -6.56
CA VAL A 65 -10.96 0.43 -7.86
C VAL A 65 -11.76 1.56 -8.52
N LEU A 66 -11.08 2.40 -9.30
CA LEU A 66 -11.64 3.66 -9.79
C LEU A 66 -12.54 3.50 -11.04
N ARG A 67 -12.66 2.28 -11.59
CA ARG A 67 -13.95 1.86 -12.14
C ARG A 67 -14.75 1.30 -10.99
N THR A 68 -15.54 2.17 -10.39
CA THR A 68 -16.48 1.69 -9.40
C THR A 68 -17.48 0.78 -10.14
N PRO A 69 -18.06 -0.25 -9.50
CA PRO A 69 -19.18 -0.99 -10.09
C PRO A 69 -20.26 -0.05 -10.63
N LEU A 70 -20.37 1.15 -10.06
CA LEU A 70 -21.27 2.23 -10.47
C LEU A 70 -20.92 2.85 -11.85
N ASP A 71 -19.65 2.91 -12.25
CA ASP A 71 -19.25 3.39 -13.58
C ASP A 71 -19.64 2.37 -14.66
N ASP A 72 -19.45 1.08 -14.39
CA ASP A 72 -19.94 0.01 -15.25
C ASP A 72 -21.47 0.00 -15.29
N LEU A 73 -22.13 0.22 -14.15
CA LEU A 73 -23.58 0.38 -14.09
C LEU A 73 -24.05 1.58 -14.90
N ARG A 74 -23.31 2.70 -14.90
CA ARG A 74 -23.66 3.89 -15.68
C ARG A 74 -23.61 3.62 -17.18
N LEU A 75 -22.72 2.74 -17.64
CA LEU A 75 -22.66 2.29 -19.04
C LEU A 75 -23.88 1.43 -19.43
N CYS A 76 -24.37 0.60 -18.51
CA CYS A 76 -25.50 -0.30 -18.76
C CYS A 76 -26.88 0.36 -18.49
N ASN A 77 -26.98 1.17 -17.43
CA ASN A 77 -28.19 1.81 -16.95
C ASN A 77 -27.87 3.12 -16.19
N ALA A 78 -27.76 4.21 -16.95
CA ALA A 78 -27.42 5.53 -16.41
C ALA A 78 -28.44 6.07 -15.39
N GLN A 79 -29.73 5.71 -15.52
CA GLN A 79 -30.78 6.17 -14.62
C GLN A 79 -30.63 5.52 -13.24
N LEU A 80 -30.44 4.20 -13.20
CA LEU A 80 -30.27 3.46 -11.95
C LEU A 80 -28.97 3.88 -11.22
N ALA A 81 -27.89 4.11 -11.98
CA ALA A 81 -26.66 4.67 -11.43
C ALA A 81 -26.86 6.08 -10.83
N ALA A 82 -27.61 6.96 -11.51
CA ALA A 82 -27.92 8.30 -10.98
C ALA A 82 -28.75 8.24 -9.69
N SER A 83 -29.73 7.34 -9.62
CA SER A 83 -30.54 7.11 -8.41
C SER A 83 -29.69 6.63 -7.23
N ILE A 84 -28.75 5.71 -7.46
CA ILE A 84 -27.82 5.25 -6.41
C ILE A 84 -26.95 6.38 -5.90
N VAL A 85 -26.37 7.20 -6.79
CA VAL A 85 -25.57 8.37 -6.38
C VAL A 85 -26.39 9.35 -5.55
N GLN A 86 -27.63 9.62 -5.96
CA GLN A 86 -28.50 10.54 -5.25
C GLN A 86 -28.83 10.05 -3.84
N VAL A 87 -29.19 8.77 -3.68
CA VAL A 87 -29.49 8.17 -2.38
C VAL A 87 -28.24 8.08 -1.50
N SER A 88 -27.07 7.76 -2.06
CA SER A 88 -25.78 7.77 -1.34
C SER A 88 -25.50 9.14 -0.73
N LYS A 89 -25.61 10.21 -1.55
CA LYS A 89 -25.42 11.59 -1.08
C LYS A 89 -26.41 11.97 0.02
N GLY A 90 -27.66 11.53 -0.09
CA GLY A 90 -28.69 11.73 0.93
C GLY A 90 -28.32 11.06 2.26
N LEU A 91 -27.87 9.81 2.21
CA LEU A 91 -27.41 9.04 3.38
C LEU A 91 -26.16 9.63 4.03
N GLU A 92 -25.21 10.13 3.23
CA GLU A 92 -24.00 10.80 3.72
C GLU A 92 -24.32 12.12 4.44
N ALA A 93 -25.21 12.93 3.86
CA ALA A 93 -25.68 14.16 4.50
C ALA A 93 -26.36 13.84 5.84
N ALA A 94 -27.24 12.85 5.84
CA ALA A 94 -27.94 12.37 7.03
C ALA A 94 -27.01 11.88 8.15
N GLY A 95 -25.98 11.11 7.83
CA GLY A 95 -24.97 10.63 8.79
C GLY A 95 -24.08 11.74 9.34
N SER A 96 -23.90 12.84 8.60
CA SER A 96 -23.10 13.99 9.04
C SER A 96 -23.83 14.88 10.04
N HIS A 97 -25.17 14.91 10.01
CA HIS A 97 -25.99 15.73 10.91
C HIS A 97 -26.20 15.13 12.30
N THR A 98 -25.96 13.83 12.49
CA THR A 98 -26.27 13.12 13.76
C THR A 98 -25.23 13.35 14.88
N ARG A 99 -24.19 14.15 14.64
CA ARG A 99 -23.05 14.33 15.57
C ARG A 99 -23.14 15.53 16.52
N THR A 100 -24.18 16.37 16.45
CA THR A 100 -24.19 17.70 17.11
C THR A 100 -25.42 18.06 17.96
N ALA A 101 -26.20 17.10 18.48
CA ALA A 101 -27.35 17.48 19.31
C ALA A 101 -27.64 16.49 20.45
N TRP A 102 -26.91 16.62 21.55
CA TRP A 102 -27.29 16.00 22.82
C TRP A 102 -27.00 16.95 24.00
N THR A 103 -27.71 18.07 24.09
CA THR A 103 -28.19 18.61 25.39
C THR A 103 -29.22 19.75 25.17
N GLU A 104 -30.36 19.63 25.86
CA GLU A 104 -31.52 20.56 25.94
C GLU A 104 -32.22 20.96 24.62
N MET A 105 -33.22 20.17 24.20
CA MET A 105 -34.05 20.46 23.01
C MET A 105 -35.54 20.59 23.32
N SER A 106 -36.16 21.59 22.69
CA SER A 106 -37.59 21.93 22.70
C SER A 106 -38.46 20.86 22.00
N LEU A 107 -39.79 20.94 22.18
CA LEU A 107 -40.74 20.00 21.58
C LEU A 107 -40.74 20.05 20.04
N SER A 108 -40.53 21.22 19.43
CA SER A 108 -40.40 21.41 17.98
C SER A 108 -39.15 20.76 17.41
N GLU A 109 -38.06 20.75 18.17
CA GLU A 109 -36.80 20.12 17.77
C GLU A 109 -36.87 18.58 17.85
N LYS A 110 -37.69 18.02 18.75
CA LYS A 110 -37.97 16.57 18.80
C LYS A 110 -38.80 16.09 17.61
N THR A 111 -39.75 16.89 17.13
CA THR A 111 -40.52 16.57 15.92
C THR A 111 -39.63 16.58 14.68
N SER A 112 -38.76 17.59 14.55
CA SER A 112 -37.76 17.69 13.48
C SER A 112 -36.77 16.51 13.47
N LEU A 113 -36.27 16.08 14.64
CA LEU A 113 -35.42 14.89 14.75
C LEU A 113 -36.14 13.59 14.38
N SER A 114 -37.43 13.47 14.71
CA SER A 114 -38.24 12.30 14.34
C SER A 114 -38.51 12.23 12.84
N GLU A 115 -38.74 13.38 12.20
CA GLU A 115 -38.88 13.49 10.75
C GLU A 115 -37.55 13.14 10.04
N GLN A 116 -36.42 13.66 10.52
CA GLN A 116 -35.09 13.31 10.02
C GLN A 116 -34.77 11.81 10.18
N ALA A 117 -35.12 11.21 11.32
CA ALA A 117 -34.94 9.78 11.52
C ALA A 117 -35.80 8.95 10.54
N GLN A 118 -37.02 9.41 10.23
CA GLN A 118 -37.90 8.75 9.27
C GLN A 118 -37.39 8.89 7.83
N ASP A 119 -36.87 10.06 7.47
CA ASP A 119 -36.25 10.31 6.17
C ASP A 119 -34.99 9.46 5.98
N ASN A 120 -34.17 9.30 7.02
CA ASN A 120 -32.99 8.43 7.00
C ASN A 120 -33.37 6.96 6.80
N LEU A 121 -34.42 6.49 7.48
CA LEU A 121 -34.96 5.15 7.29
C LEU A 121 -35.52 4.94 5.87
N ASN A 122 -36.16 5.96 5.30
CA ASN A 122 -36.68 5.91 3.94
C ASN A 122 -35.54 5.85 2.91
N LEU A 123 -34.48 6.65 3.09
CA LEU A 123 -33.28 6.61 2.26
C LEU A 123 -32.57 5.25 2.35
N ALA A 124 -32.47 4.65 3.54
CA ALA A 124 -31.89 3.32 3.72
C ALA A 124 -32.70 2.23 3.00
N ARG A 125 -34.03 2.29 3.07
CA ARG A 125 -34.90 1.37 2.31
C ARG A 125 -34.80 1.57 0.80
N GLN A 126 -34.72 2.82 0.34
CA GLN A 126 -34.51 3.13 -1.07
C GLN A 126 -33.16 2.60 -1.55
N TRP A 127 -32.12 2.73 -0.73
CA TRP A 127 -30.80 2.18 -1.00
C TRP A 127 -30.86 0.66 -1.17
N ASP A 128 -31.45 -0.07 -0.23
CA ASP A 128 -31.58 -1.53 -0.31
C ASP A 128 -32.35 -1.96 -1.56
N LYS A 129 -33.46 -1.29 -1.87
CA LYS A 129 -34.25 -1.57 -3.08
C LYS A 129 -33.46 -1.33 -4.37
N LEU A 130 -32.74 -0.22 -4.46
CA LEU A 130 -31.89 0.08 -5.61
C LEU A 130 -30.78 -0.97 -5.78
N LEU A 131 -30.18 -1.44 -4.68
CA LEU A 131 -29.19 -2.51 -4.74
C LEU A 131 -29.79 -3.83 -5.23
N GLU A 132 -31.01 -4.19 -4.80
CA GLU A 132 -31.72 -5.36 -5.32
C GLU A 132 -32.00 -5.24 -6.82
N GLU A 133 -32.49 -4.08 -7.28
CA GLU A 133 -32.75 -3.83 -8.70
C GLU A 133 -31.48 -3.95 -9.55
N VAL A 134 -30.33 -3.43 -9.07
CA VAL A 134 -29.05 -3.59 -9.77
C VAL A 134 -28.61 -5.05 -9.81
N ARG A 135 -28.75 -5.78 -8.70
CA ARG A 135 -28.25 -7.17 -8.57
C ARG A 135 -29.02 -8.19 -9.40
N VAL A 136 -30.14 -7.81 -10.00
CA VAL A 136 -30.88 -8.62 -10.98
C VAL A 136 -30.27 -8.49 -12.40
N ILE A 137 -29.49 -7.44 -12.67
CA ILE A 137 -28.85 -7.24 -13.97
C ILE A 137 -27.72 -8.28 -14.13
N PRO A 138 -27.67 -9.06 -15.23
CA PRO A 138 -26.58 -9.99 -15.49
C PRO A 138 -25.21 -9.29 -15.45
N GLY A 139 -24.28 -9.83 -14.66
CA GLY A 139 -22.95 -9.24 -14.42
C GLY A 139 -22.87 -8.28 -13.22
N PHE A 140 -23.99 -7.99 -12.55
CA PHE A 140 -24.07 -7.11 -11.38
C PHE A 140 -24.58 -7.84 -10.11
N GLU A 141 -24.61 -9.17 -10.09
CA GLU A 141 -25.18 -10.00 -9.00
C GLU A 141 -24.48 -9.77 -7.64
N SER A 142 -23.20 -9.39 -7.70
CA SER A 142 -22.36 -9.02 -6.57
C SER A 142 -22.15 -7.50 -6.43
N PHE A 143 -22.96 -6.67 -7.10
CA PHE A 143 -22.81 -5.21 -7.04
C PHE A 143 -22.84 -4.70 -5.60
N LEU A 144 -21.76 -4.01 -5.23
CA LEU A 144 -21.47 -3.52 -3.88
C LEU A 144 -21.56 -4.59 -2.78
N LYS A 145 -21.40 -5.87 -3.12
CA LYS A 145 -21.18 -6.93 -2.13
C LYS A 145 -19.67 -7.13 -1.94
N PRO A 146 -19.22 -7.50 -0.72
CA PRO A 146 -17.85 -7.93 -0.51
C PRO A 146 -17.48 -9.09 -1.45
N VAL A 147 -16.27 -9.06 -2.01
CA VAL A 147 -15.74 -10.20 -2.75
C VAL A 147 -15.59 -11.36 -1.78
N SER A 148 -16.09 -12.54 -2.14
CA SER A 148 -15.98 -13.71 -1.26
C SER A 148 -14.51 -14.07 -1.03
N CYS A 149 -14.16 -14.50 0.19
CA CYS A 149 -12.80 -14.93 0.51
C CYS A 149 -12.33 -16.04 -0.43
N THR A 150 -13.21 -16.99 -0.78
CA THR A 150 -12.93 -18.06 -1.73
C THR A 150 -12.58 -17.52 -3.12
N THR A 151 -13.30 -16.52 -3.63
CA THR A 151 -12.98 -15.88 -4.91
C THR A 151 -11.64 -15.14 -4.87
N LEU A 152 -11.30 -14.49 -3.75
CA LEU A 152 -10.00 -13.85 -3.59
C LEU A 152 -8.87 -14.87 -3.59
N LEU A 153 -9.03 -15.96 -2.83
CA LEU A 153 -8.03 -17.04 -2.71
C LEU A 153 -7.78 -17.76 -4.05
N GLN A 154 -8.78 -17.88 -4.91
CA GLN A 154 -8.66 -18.47 -6.26
C GLN A 154 -7.81 -17.63 -7.23
N HIS A 155 -7.63 -16.34 -6.96
CA HIS A 155 -6.95 -15.40 -7.85
C HIS A 155 -5.72 -14.78 -7.17
N LEU A 156 -5.03 -15.53 -6.32
CA LEU A 156 -3.77 -15.12 -5.73
C LEU A 156 -2.57 -15.50 -6.60
N PRO A 157 -1.43 -14.79 -6.47
CA PRO A 157 -0.19 -15.20 -7.12
C PRO A 157 0.32 -16.53 -6.57
N ASP A 158 0.79 -17.41 -7.46
CA ASP A 158 1.38 -18.70 -7.05
C ASP A 158 2.80 -18.55 -6.45
N SER A 159 3.47 -17.41 -6.67
CA SER A 159 4.86 -17.20 -6.25
C SER A 159 5.03 -16.78 -4.79
N GLY A 160 3.94 -16.67 -4.03
CA GLY A 160 4.00 -16.60 -2.56
C GLY A 160 2.78 -15.95 -1.90
N PRO A 161 2.84 -15.75 -0.57
CA PRO A 161 1.69 -15.35 0.21
C PRO A 161 1.33 -13.86 0.09
N VAL A 162 0.05 -13.57 0.30
CA VAL A 162 -0.45 -12.22 0.56
C VAL A 162 -0.73 -12.09 2.05
N ILE A 163 -0.11 -11.11 2.70
CA ILE A 163 -0.20 -10.88 4.14
C ILE A 163 -1.01 -9.61 4.38
N VAL A 164 -2.17 -9.75 5.01
CA VAL A 164 -3.00 -8.64 5.47
C VAL A 164 -2.72 -8.41 6.95
N ILE A 165 -2.41 -7.18 7.34
CA ILE A 165 -2.22 -6.83 8.75
C ILE A 165 -3.44 -6.08 9.25
N ASN A 166 -4.01 -6.56 10.35
CA ASN A 166 -5.03 -5.85 11.11
C ASN A 166 -4.41 -5.21 12.34
N ILE A 167 -4.65 -3.92 12.54
CA ILE A 167 -4.23 -3.17 13.72
C ILE A 167 -5.44 -2.57 14.37
N ASP A 168 -5.80 -3.07 15.54
CA ASP A 168 -6.88 -2.54 16.35
C ASP A 168 -6.42 -2.30 17.80
N THR A 169 -7.17 -1.45 18.51
CA THR A 169 -6.97 -1.15 19.93
C THR A 169 -7.01 -2.40 20.82
N ARG A 170 -7.74 -3.45 20.44
CA ARG A 170 -7.89 -4.67 21.24
C ARG A 170 -6.87 -5.75 20.92
N ARG A 171 -6.56 -5.95 19.63
CA ARG A 171 -5.63 -6.96 19.15
C ARG A 171 -5.07 -6.59 17.77
N CYS A 172 -3.85 -7.01 17.53
CA CYS A 172 -3.20 -6.93 16.22
C CYS A 172 -2.97 -8.35 15.71
N ASP A 173 -3.19 -8.55 14.41
CA ASP A 173 -3.10 -9.87 13.78
C ASP A 173 -2.59 -9.76 12.36
N ALA A 174 -1.93 -10.82 11.90
CA ALA A 174 -1.68 -11.06 10.49
C ALA A 174 -2.60 -12.16 9.96
N ILE A 175 -3.09 -11.95 8.75
CA ILE A 175 -3.91 -12.90 8.00
C ILE A 175 -3.13 -13.23 6.73
N ALA A 176 -2.60 -14.46 6.66
CA ALA A 176 -1.88 -14.93 5.50
C ALA A 176 -2.82 -15.66 4.54
N LEU A 177 -2.92 -15.13 3.33
CA LEU A 177 -3.65 -15.72 2.22
C LEU A 177 -2.65 -16.49 1.36
N LEU A 178 -2.87 -17.79 1.22
CA LEU A 178 -1.96 -18.71 0.55
C LEU A 178 -2.64 -19.28 -0.70
N PRO A 179 -1.95 -19.31 -1.86
CA PRO A 179 -2.50 -19.92 -3.06
C PRO A 179 -2.80 -21.40 -2.80
N GLY A 180 -3.96 -21.87 -3.30
CA GLY A 180 -4.39 -23.27 -3.17
C GLY A 180 -4.97 -23.66 -1.80
N ARG A 181 -5.12 -22.74 -0.84
CA ARG A 181 -5.85 -22.99 0.42
C ARG A 181 -7.27 -22.44 0.35
N ASP A 182 -8.22 -23.15 0.96
CA ASP A 182 -9.62 -22.74 1.06
C ASP A 182 -9.89 -21.73 2.18
N GLN A 183 -8.97 -21.63 3.15
CA GLN A 183 -9.10 -20.74 4.30
C GLN A 183 -7.83 -19.94 4.56
N PRO A 184 -7.97 -18.68 5.00
CA PRO A 184 -6.84 -17.86 5.39
C PRO A 184 -6.18 -18.40 6.66
N LEU A 185 -4.87 -18.24 6.76
CA LEU A 185 -4.10 -18.59 7.95
C LEU A 185 -4.03 -17.38 8.89
N HIS A 186 -4.63 -17.51 10.07
CA HIS A 186 -4.55 -16.50 11.12
C HIS A 186 -3.26 -16.63 11.93
N ILE A 187 -2.61 -15.49 12.18
CA ILE A 187 -1.33 -15.36 12.91
C ILE A 187 -1.50 -14.25 13.96
N PRO A 188 -1.59 -14.57 15.27
CA PRO A 188 -1.70 -13.55 16.30
C PRO A 188 -0.38 -12.78 16.49
N LEU A 189 -0.46 -11.47 16.72
CA LEU A 189 0.70 -10.59 16.97
C LEU A 189 0.61 -9.98 18.38
N PRO A 190 0.79 -10.77 19.45
CA PRO A 190 0.52 -10.33 20.83
C PRO A 190 1.44 -9.19 21.31
N ASP A 191 2.66 -9.11 20.77
CA ASP A 191 3.65 -8.11 21.17
C ASP A 191 3.59 -6.81 20.33
N PHE A 192 2.66 -6.74 19.38
CA PHE A 192 2.43 -5.58 18.53
C PHE A 192 1.09 -4.93 18.88
N SER A 193 1.06 -3.59 18.94
CA SER A 193 -0.12 -2.81 19.29
C SER A 193 -0.25 -1.56 18.44
N LEU A 194 -1.47 -1.03 18.35
CA LEU A 194 -1.73 0.26 17.68
C LEU A 194 -0.89 1.40 18.29
N GLU A 195 -0.74 1.41 19.61
CA GLU A 195 0.08 2.40 20.32
C GLU A 195 1.54 2.30 19.89
N LEU A 196 2.11 1.10 19.87
CA LEU A 196 3.49 0.88 19.44
C LEU A 196 3.70 1.28 17.97
N CYS A 197 2.73 0.96 17.11
CA CYS A 197 2.77 1.38 15.70
C CYS A 197 2.80 2.90 15.55
N ASN A 198 1.98 3.62 16.32
CA ASN A 198 1.98 5.08 16.34
C ASN A 198 3.29 5.66 16.86
N GLN A 199 3.85 5.08 17.93
CA GLN A 199 5.16 5.49 18.45
C GLN A 199 6.27 5.32 17.38
N TYR A 200 6.28 4.20 16.66
CA TYR A 200 7.22 3.99 15.56
C TYR A 200 7.03 4.99 14.41
N ARG A 201 5.77 5.28 14.05
CA ARG A 201 5.45 6.26 13.00
C ARG A 201 5.93 7.66 13.37
N GLU A 202 5.67 8.09 14.60
CA GLU A 202 6.11 9.39 15.13
C GLU A 202 7.63 9.47 15.21
N GLY A 203 8.29 8.43 15.71
CA GLY A 203 9.76 8.35 15.78
C GLY A 203 10.41 8.42 14.40
N LEU A 204 9.87 7.68 13.42
CA LEU A 204 10.34 7.74 12.03
C LEU A 204 10.13 9.14 11.44
N THR A 205 8.96 9.73 11.65
CA THR A 205 8.62 11.07 11.16
C THR A 205 9.60 12.12 11.67
N ALA A 206 9.85 12.13 12.99
CA ALA A 206 10.81 13.03 13.61
C ALA A 206 12.23 12.82 13.06
N ARG A 207 12.64 11.56 12.83
CA ARG A 207 13.96 11.27 12.28
C ARG A 207 14.10 11.76 10.84
N LEU A 208 13.10 11.51 9.98
CA LEU A 208 13.10 11.99 8.60
C LEU A 208 13.14 13.52 8.52
N GLN A 209 12.44 14.23 9.43
CA GLN A 209 12.51 15.68 9.55
C GLN A 209 13.93 16.14 9.91
N SER A 210 14.62 15.47 10.85
CA SER A 210 16.00 15.82 11.23
C SER A 210 17.01 15.70 10.08
N PHE A 211 16.72 14.87 9.07
CA PHE A 211 17.54 14.72 7.86
C PHE A 211 17.00 15.51 6.65
N HIS A 212 15.97 16.35 6.83
CA HIS A 212 15.32 17.11 5.75
C HIS A 212 14.70 16.24 4.64
N LEU A 213 14.39 14.97 4.92
CA LEU A 213 13.85 14.02 3.95
C LEU A 213 12.32 14.11 3.77
N ARG A 214 11.63 14.89 4.63
CA ARG A 214 10.19 15.20 4.50
C ARG A 214 9.87 16.59 3.94
N TYR A 215 10.83 17.50 3.78
CA TYR A 215 10.57 18.93 3.52
C TYR A 215 10.78 19.37 2.05
N ARG A 216 10.84 18.47 1.08
CA ARG A 216 11.12 18.81 -0.34
C ARG A 216 9.89 19.00 -1.23
N GLY A 217 8.70 19.20 -0.67
CA GLY A 217 7.46 19.46 -1.42
C GLY A 217 6.93 20.89 -1.28
N GLU A 218 5.85 21.20 -2.01
CA GLU A 218 5.16 22.51 -2.10
C GLU A 218 4.81 23.17 -0.75
N SER A 219 4.85 22.41 0.36
CA SER A 219 4.74 22.95 1.72
C SER A 219 5.89 23.90 2.11
N ALA A 220 6.97 23.98 1.31
CA ALA A 220 7.97 25.03 1.41
C ALA A 220 7.51 26.38 0.82
N LEU A 221 6.55 26.39 -0.11
CA LEU A 221 6.07 27.59 -0.81
C LEU A 221 4.98 28.36 -0.05
N LEU A 222 4.26 27.69 0.86
CA LEU A 222 3.21 28.31 1.67
C LEU A 222 3.68 28.69 3.09
N ALA A 223 4.94 28.45 3.42
CA ALA A 223 5.50 28.69 4.75
C ALA A 223 6.39 29.95 4.84
N SER A 224 6.42 30.80 3.80
CA SER A 224 6.90 32.16 3.93
C SER A 224 5.70 33.07 4.22
N GLU A 225 5.65 33.58 5.46
CA GLU A 225 4.68 34.50 6.06
C GLU A 225 3.81 33.83 7.15
N ASP A 226 4.27 34.01 8.39
CA ASP A 226 3.54 33.90 9.66
C ASP A 226 3.05 32.52 10.12
N VAL A 227 3.98 31.66 10.56
CA VAL A 227 3.65 30.64 11.58
C VAL A 227 4.52 30.85 12.82
N ASP A 228 3.84 31.44 13.81
CA ASP A 228 4.15 31.51 15.23
C ASP A 228 4.81 30.23 15.76
N ASP A 229 6.00 30.40 16.35
CA ASP A 229 6.77 29.41 17.11
C ASP A 229 6.00 29.05 18.39
N GLY A 230 4.95 28.23 18.25
CA GLY A 230 3.86 28.23 19.22
C GLY A 230 3.06 26.94 19.33
N ARG A 231 3.71 25.76 19.31
CA ARG A 231 3.23 24.53 19.98
C ARG A 231 4.31 23.46 19.97
N GLY A 232 5.13 23.44 21.02
CA GLY A 232 6.16 22.43 21.23
C GLY A 232 5.59 21.01 21.16
N ILE A 233 5.97 20.28 20.12
CA ILE A 233 5.84 18.82 20.06
C ILE A 233 6.68 18.29 21.23
N ARG A 234 6.02 17.69 22.23
CA ARG A 234 6.74 17.01 23.31
C ARG A 234 7.59 15.89 22.68
N PRO A 235 8.91 15.87 22.87
CA PRO A 235 9.75 14.82 22.29
C PRO A 235 9.32 13.47 22.87
N VAL A 236 8.78 12.60 22.00
CA VAL A 236 8.48 11.21 22.32
C VAL A 236 9.79 10.53 22.73
N HIS A 237 9.81 9.94 23.91
CA HIS A 237 10.98 9.33 24.56
C HIS A 237 11.35 7.97 23.94
N LEU A 238 11.47 7.87 22.61
CA LEU A 238 12.24 6.78 22.00
C LEU A 238 13.74 7.11 22.16
N ARG A 239 14.23 7.08 23.40
CA ARG A 239 15.67 7.04 23.65
C ARG A 239 16.13 5.67 23.20
N GLY A 240 17.04 5.65 22.22
CA GLY A 240 17.76 4.45 21.82
C GLY A 240 18.20 3.66 23.05
N ILE A 241 17.67 2.45 23.20
CA ILE A 241 18.09 1.56 24.27
C ILE A 241 19.52 1.12 23.88
N ASN A 242 20.48 1.28 24.78
CA ASN A 242 21.88 0.86 24.58
C ASN A 242 22.63 1.52 23.38
N GLY A 243 22.35 2.78 23.05
CA GLY A 243 23.07 3.51 22.00
C GLY A 243 22.65 3.16 20.56
N GLU A 244 21.60 2.36 20.38
CA GLU A 244 20.95 2.16 19.08
C GLU A 244 20.25 3.45 18.64
N THR A 245 20.18 3.71 17.32
CA THR A 245 19.48 4.88 16.80
C THR A 245 17.97 4.66 16.74
N VAL A 246 17.19 5.74 16.60
CA VAL A 246 15.72 5.67 16.52
C VAL A 246 15.27 4.76 15.37
N ILE A 247 15.90 4.88 14.19
CA ILE A 247 15.57 4.05 13.03
C ILE A 247 15.86 2.56 13.29
N ARG A 248 17.02 2.22 13.88
CA ARG A 248 17.35 0.82 14.23
C ARG A 248 16.38 0.23 15.24
N THR A 249 15.99 1.03 16.23
CA THR A 249 14.99 0.63 17.24
C THR A 249 13.64 0.29 16.59
N ILE A 250 13.20 1.11 15.62
CA ILE A 250 11.96 0.88 14.87
C ILE A 250 12.08 -0.37 14.00
N LEU A 251 13.15 -0.51 13.22
CA LEU A 251 13.33 -1.66 12.31
C LEU A 251 13.45 -2.99 13.07
N LYS A 252 14.17 -2.98 14.20
CA LYS A 252 14.26 -4.13 15.12
C LYS A 252 12.92 -4.46 15.75
N GLY A 253 12.17 -3.45 16.17
CA GLY A 253 10.83 -3.62 16.71
C GLY A 253 9.86 -4.25 15.70
N LEU A 254 9.85 -3.77 14.46
CA LEU A 254 9.08 -4.36 13.36
C LEU A 254 9.54 -5.81 13.07
N TRP A 255 10.84 -6.07 13.14
CA TRP A 255 11.41 -7.39 12.93
C TRP A 255 10.95 -8.39 13.98
N GLU A 256 11.16 -8.09 15.26
CA GLU A 256 10.92 -9.00 16.38
C GLU A 256 9.42 -9.23 16.62
N LYS A 257 8.62 -8.16 16.50
CA LYS A 257 7.21 -8.18 16.96
C LYS A 257 6.18 -8.39 15.85
N LEU A 258 6.56 -8.14 14.60
CA LEU A 258 5.64 -8.24 13.45
C LEU A 258 6.14 -9.25 12.42
N VAL A 259 7.36 -9.08 11.90
CA VAL A 259 7.84 -9.88 10.76
C VAL A 259 8.24 -11.29 11.17
N THR A 260 9.04 -11.45 12.23
CA THR A 260 9.53 -12.76 12.68
C THR A 260 8.41 -13.74 13.01
N PRO A 261 7.35 -13.36 13.76
CA PRO A 261 6.21 -14.25 14.01
C PRO A 261 5.53 -14.74 12.71
N ILE A 262 5.46 -13.87 11.68
CA ILE A 262 4.87 -14.20 10.38
C ILE A 262 5.77 -15.18 9.62
N LEU A 263 7.08 -14.89 9.51
CA LEU A 263 8.03 -15.75 8.81
C LEU A 263 8.10 -17.15 9.45
N GLN A 264 8.13 -17.22 10.78
CA GLN A 264 8.11 -18.49 11.52
C GLN A 264 6.83 -19.29 11.25
N ARG A 265 5.68 -18.63 11.26
CA ARG A 265 4.39 -19.30 11.05
C ARG A 265 4.20 -19.78 9.61
N LEU A 266 4.85 -19.12 8.65
CA LEU A 266 4.89 -19.48 7.23
C LEU A 266 6.03 -20.45 6.90
N GLU A 267 6.89 -20.77 7.88
CA GLU A 267 8.05 -21.65 7.70
C GLU A 267 9.04 -21.15 6.63
N LEU A 268 9.12 -19.82 6.46
CA LEU A 268 10.06 -19.20 5.52
C LEU A 268 11.47 -19.18 6.11
N LEU A 269 12.40 -19.80 5.38
CA LEU A 269 13.79 -19.89 5.77
C LEU A 269 14.62 -18.79 5.12
N LYS A 270 15.69 -18.41 5.81
CA LYS A 270 16.72 -17.52 5.27
C LYS A 270 17.38 -18.21 4.07
N VAL A 271 17.52 -17.50 2.96
CA VAL A 271 18.23 -18.01 1.80
C VAL A 271 19.69 -17.58 1.87
N ASP A 272 20.60 -18.54 1.89
CA ASP A 272 22.03 -18.27 1.80
C ASP A 272 22.40 -17.72 0.42
N GLN A 273 23.23 -16.68 0.38
CA GLN A 273 23.64 -16.00 -0.85
C GLN A 273 24.42 -16.89 -1.83
N SER A 274 24.87 -18.08 -1.39
CA SER A 274 25.58 -19.08 -2.18
C SER A 274 24.65 -20.12 -2.82
N SER A 275 23.36 -20.09 -2.52
CA SER A 275 22.40 -21.06 -3.03
C SER A 275 21.67 -20.52 -4.26
N ASP A 276 21.47 -21.35 -5.29
CA ASP A 276 20.65 -21.06 -6.49
C ASP A 276 19.14 -20.95 -6.18
N THR A 277 18.77 -20.84 -4.91
CA THR A 277 17.38 -20.84 -4.47
C THR A 277 16.73 -19.49 -4.75
N THR A 278 15.68 -19.49 -5.57
CA THR A 278 14.88 -18.29 -5.82
C THR A 278 14.09 -17.90 -4.57
N LEU A 279 14.25 -16.67 -4.10
CA LEU A 279 13.48 -16.12 -2.98
C LEU A 279 11.98 -16.13 -3.32
N PRO A 280 11.10 -16.55 -2.39
CA PRO A 280 9.65 -16.39 -2.55
C PRO A 280 9.28 -14.90 -2.53
N ARG A 281 8.09 -14.58 -3.03
CA ARG A 281 7.55 -13.21 -2.98
C ARG A 281 6.48 -13.07 -1.92
N ILE A 282 6.50 -11.98 -1.16
CA ILE A 282 5.47 -11.63 -0.19
C ILE A 282 4.81 -10.31 -0.61
N TRP A 283 3.47 -10.31 -0.66
CA TRP A 283 2.69 -9.09 -0.84
C TRP A 283 2.11 -8.62 0.49
N TRP A 284 2.41 -7.38 0.88
CA TRP A 284 1.93 -6.75 2.08
C TRP A 284 0.72 -5.86 1.78
N CYS A 285 -0.43 -6.22 2.35
CA CYS A 285 -1.62 -5.37 2.40
C CYS A 285 -1.68 -4.73 3.78
N LEU A 286 -1.19 -3.49 3.88
CA LEU A 286 -1.11 -2.75 5.12
C LEU A 286 -2.31 -1.81 5.27
N THR A 287 -2.72 -1.59 6.51
CA THR A 287 -3.78 -0.65 6.87
C THR A 287 -3.32 0.29 7.97
N GLY A 288 -4.01 1.41 8.11
CA GLY A 288 -3.79 2.36 9.17
C GLY A 288 -2.34 2.88 9.25
N PRO A 289 -1.86 3.23 10.47
CA PRO A 289 -0.56 3.87 10.65
C PRO A 289 0.64 3.01 10.23
N LEU A 290 0.44 1.70 10.01
CA LEU A 290 1.49 0.79 9.58
C LEU A 290 1.88 0.98 8.11
N SER A 291 0.99 1.51 7.27
CA SER A 291 1.27 1.86 5.87
C SER A 291 2.41 2.88 5.72
N PHE A 292 2.79 3.57 6.80
CA PHE A 292 3.88 4.55 6.84
C PHE A 292 5.21 3.97 7.33
N LEU A 293 5.25 2.70 7.72
CA LEU A 293 6.43 2.06 8.27
C LEU A 293 7.11 1.16 7.24
N PRO A 294 8.45 1.16 7.18
CA PRO A 294 9.19 0.41 6.17
C PRO A 294 9.33 -1.06 6.55
N ILE A 295 8.22 -1.82 6.52
CA ILE A 295 8.23 -3.25 6.86
C ILE A 295 9.20 -4.04 5.98
N HIS A 296 9.36 -3.63 4.72
CA HIS A 296 10.29 -4.25 3.78
C HIS A 296 11.76 -4.12 4.22
N ALA A 297 12.06 -3.25 5.18
CA ALA A 297 13.38 -3.07 5.79
C ALA A 297 13.43 -3.55 7.24
N ALA A 298 12.38 -4.20 7.76
CA ALA A 298 12.42 -4.77 9.10
C ALA A 298 13.61 -5.74 9.24
N GLY A 299 14.44 -5.51 10.24
CA GLY A 299 15.65 -6.27 10.48
C GLY A 299 16.45 -5.78 11.66
N ILE A 300 17.48 -6.53 12.01
CA ILE A 300 18.49 -6.17 12.99
C ILE A 300 19.73 -5.72 12.22
N TYR A 301 20.12 -4.47 12.42
CA TYR A 301 21.26 -3.86 11.73
C TYR A 301 22.34 -3.49 12.74
N GLY A 302 23.55 -4.01 12.56
CA GLY A 302 24.67 -3.74 13.47
C GLY A 302 26.02 -4.07 12.86
N LYS A 303 27.09 -3.66 13.55
CA LYS A 303 28.47 -3.85 13.08
C LYS A 303 28.91 -5.31 12.96
N THR A 304 28.24 -6.21 13.67
CA THR A 304 28.54 -7.66 13.71
C THR A 304 27.76 -8.45 12.67
N GLY A 305 27.01 -7.79 11.80
CA GLY A 305 26.15 -8.40 10.78
C GLY A 305 24.75 -7.79 10.79
N SER A 306 24.12 -7.78 9.62
CA SER A 306 22.71 -7.41 9.45
C SER A 306 21.90 -8.63 9.06
N GLU A 307 20.69 -8.73 9.58
CA GLU A 307 19.69 -9.69 9.12
C GLU A 307 18.38 -8.94 8.90
N SER A 308 17.79 -9.10 7.73
CA SER A 308 16.52 -8.45 7.42
C SER A 308 15.60 -9.35 6.60
N ILE A 309 14.34 -8.94 6.51
CA ILE A 309 13.34 -9.65 5.71
C ILE A 309 13.74 -9.86 4.24
N MET A 310 14.62 -9.02 3.70
CA MET A 310 15.16 -9.17 2.35
C MET A 310 16.04 -10.43 2.17
N ASP A 311 16.45 -11.07 3.25
CA ASP A 311 17.16 -12.35 3.21
C ASP A 311 16.20 -13.55 3.10
N TYR A 312 14.89 -13.30 3.24
CA TYR A 312 13.84 -14.32 3.30
C TYR A 312 12.85 -14.23 2.13
N ALA A 313 12.60 -13.03 1.61
CA ALA A 313 11.66 -12.83 0.50
C ALA A 313 11.93 -11.58 -0.33
N ILE A 314 11.38 -11.58 -1.55
CA ILE A 314 11.15 -10.38 -2.39
C ILE A 314 9.82 -9.76 -1.97
N LEU A 315 9.76 -8.43 -1.88
CA LEU A 315 8.67 -7.75 -1.17
C LEU A 315 7.94 -6.78 -2.08
N SER A 316 6.62 -6.80 -1.99
CA SER A 316 5.74 -5.87 -2.68
C SER A 316 4.62 -5.41 -1.75
N TYR A 317 4.12 -4.20 -1.95
CA TYR A 317 2.94 -3.68 -1.28
C TYR A 317 1.74 -3.73 -2.22
N ILE A 318 0.55 -3.92 -1.65
CA ILE A 318 -0.71 -3.81 -2.40
C ILE A 318 -1.70 -2.93 -1.63
N PRO A 319 -2.49 -2.11 -2.34
CA PRO A 319 -3.50 -1.29 -1.68
C PRO A 319 -4.63 -2.15 -1.12
N THR A 320 -5.05 -3.18 -1.86
CA THR A 320 -6.05 -4.15 -1.43
C THR A 320 -5.77 -5.52 -2.05
N VAL A 321 -6.22 -6.58 -1.37
CA VAL A 321 -6.21 -7.95 -1.93
C VAL A 321 -7.06 -8.03 -3.20
N ALA A 322 -8.20 -7.34 -3.22
CA ALA A 322 -9.09 -7.31 -4.38
C ALA A 322 -8.42 -6.71 -5.62
N ALA A 323 -7.64 -5.63 -5.47
CA ALA A 323 -6.91 -5.05 -6.59
C ALA A 323 -5.86 -6.02 -7.17
N LEU A 324 -5.15 -6.76 -6.31
CA LEU A 324 -4.21 -7.79 -6.76
C LEU A 324 -4.93 -8.94 -7.48
N ALA A 325 -6.02 -9.43 -6.90
CA ALA A 325 -6.81 -10.52 -7.46
C ALA A 325 -7.44 -10.14 -8.81
N ASP A 326 -7.98 -8.93 -8.93
CA ASP A 326 -8.53 -8.41 -10.17
C ASP A 326 -7.47 -8.33 -11.27
N ARG A 327 -6.25 -7.89 -10.92
CA ARG A 327 -5.12 -7.82 -11.86
C ARG A 327 -4.71 -9.20 -12.40
N ILE A 328 -4.79 -10.23 -11.56
CA ILE A 328 -4.49 -11.61 -11.97
C ILE A 328 -5.62 -12.16 -12.85
N LYS A 329 -6.87 -11.94 -12.44
CA LYS A 329 -8.06 -12.38 -13.18
C LYS A 329 -8.16 -11.74 -14.57
N ASN A 330 -7.92 -10.43 -14.65
CA ASN A 330 -8.04 -9.64 -15.87
C ASN A 330 -6.69 -9.44 -16.57
N ARG A 331 -5.80 -10.43 -16.51
CA ARG A 331 -4.46 -10.34 -17.11
C ARG A 331 -4.55 -10.24 -18.63
N GLN A 332 -4.43 -9.01 -19.14
CA GLN A 332 -4.36 -8.75 -20.57
C GLN A 332 -2.91 -8.82 -21.08
N SER A 333 -2.71 -9.24 -22.32
CA SER A 333 -1.42 -9.03 -22.99
C SER A 333 -1.21 -7.56 -23.28
N ILE A 334 0.02 -7.06 -23.13
CA ILE A 334 0.38 -5.72 -23.57
C ILE A 334 0.51 -5.76 -25.10
N ASP A 335 -0.01 -4.75 -25.78
CA ASP A 335 0.18 -4.59 -27.21
C ASP A 335 1.68 -4.46 -27.54
N LYS A 336 2.15 -5.25 -28.52
CA LYS A 336 3.56 -5.25 -28.95
C LYS A 336 4.01 -3.86 -29.41
N GLU A 337 3.14 -3.11 -30.10
CA GLU A 337 3.47 -1.75 -30.57
C GLU A 337 3.63 -0.75 -29.42
N ARG A 338 3.04 -1.06 -28.26
CA ARG A 338 3.12 -0.22 -27.05
C ARG A 338 4.24 -0.65 -26.13
N THR A 339 4.86 -1.80 -26.38
CA THR A 339 5.96 -2.29 -25.57
C THR A 339 7.18 -1.40 -25.75
N GLY A 340 7.69 -0.85 -24.64
CA GLY A 340 8.83 0.06 -24.65
C GLY A 340 8.89 0.93 -23.40
N LEU A 341 9.93 1.74 -23.32
CA LEU A 341 10.20 2.62 -22.18
C LEU A 341 10.20 4.10 -22.59
N VAL A 342 9.39 4.91 -21.92
CA VAL A 342 9.54 6.38 -21.97
C VAL A 342 10.09 6.90 -20.65
N MET A 343 11.09 7.78 -20.72
CA MET A 343 11.71 8.42 -19.57
C MET A 343 11.54 9.94 -19.64
N VAL A 344 11.21 10.55 -18.51
CA VAL A 344 11.05 12.01 -18.40
C VAL A 344 11.87 12.52 -17.23
N SER A 345 12.75 13.49 -17.49
CA SER A 345 13.52 14.21 -16.47
C SER A 345 13.05 15.67 -16.37
N GLN A 346 12.64 16.08 -15.17
CA GLN A 346 12.27 17.47 -14.85
C GLN A 346 13.18 18.00 -13.70
N PRO A 347 14.45 18.35 -13.97
CA PRO A 347 15.43 18.69 -12.94
C PRO A 347 15.25 20.09 -12.34
N LYS A 348 14.51 20.97 -13.02
CA LYS A 348 14.29 22.36 -12.65
C LYS A 348 12.82 22.71 -12.87
N VAL A 349 12.16 23.11 -11.80
CA VAL A 349 10.77 23.61 -11.81
C VAL A 349 10.73 24.82 -10.90
N ASP A 350 9.98 25.84 -11.29
CA ASP A 350 9.82 27.06 -10.49
C ASP A 350 9.26 26.72 -9.10
N GLY A 351 9.90 27.26 -8.06
CA GLY A 351 9.53 27.01 -6.66
C GLY A 351 10.00 25.68 -6.06
N ALA A 352 10.73 24.85 -6.82
CA ALA A 352 11.32 23.60 -6.32
C ALA A 352 12.86 23.64 -6.34
N ALA A 353 13.50 22.88 -5.45
CA ALA A 353 14.96 22.73 -5.46
C ALA A 353 15.42 21.98 -6.72
N SER A 354 16.56 22.38 -7.29
CA SER A 354 17.09 21.68 -8.46
C SER A 354 17.57 20.26 -8.11
N ILE A 355 17.22 19.30 -8.96
CA ILE A 355 17.58 17.86 -8.87
C ILE A 355 18.31 17.41 -10.14
N PRO A 356 19.52 17.93 -10.45
CA PRO A 356 20.22 17.64 -11.69
C PRO A 356 20.58 16.15 -11.89
N GLY A 357 20.62 15.36 -10.82
CA GLY A 357 20.82 13.92 -10.86
C GLY A 357 19.74 13.18 -11.64
N THR A 358 18.50 13.69 -11.73
CA THR A 358 17.43 13.07 -12.54
C THR A 358 17.80 12.99 -14.03
N THR A 359 18.50 14.01 -14.54
CA THR A 359 18.98 14.00 -15.93
C THR A 359 20.10 12.97 -16.11
N THR A 360 20.96 12.81 -15.10
CA THR A 360 22.00 11.76 -15.12
C THR A 360 21.39 10.37 -15.06
N GLU A 361 20.37 10.17 -14.24
CA GLU A 361 19.58 8.94 -14.14
C GLU A 361 18.97 8.55 -15.48
N VAL A 362 18.17 9.44 -16.08
CA VAL A 362 17.49 9.15 -17.36
C VAL A 362 18.47 8.87 -18.48
N ARG A 363 19.57 9.63 -18.57
CA ARG A 363 20.61 9.39 -19.59
C ARG A 363 21.32 8.05 -19.41
N SER A 364 21.59 7.66 -18.17
CA SER A 364 22.26 6.39 -17.86
C SER A 364 21.38 5.20 -18.22
N VAL A 365 20.10 5.24 -17.82
CA VAL A 365 19.12 4.22 -18.18
C VAL A 365 18.93 4.15 -19.69
N TYR A 366 18.79 5.31 -20.36
CA TYR A 366 18.63 5.38 -21.82
C TYR A 366 19.78 4.68 -22.55
N GLY A 367 21.03 4.94 -22.18
CA GLY A 367 22.19 4.31 -22.81
C GLY A 367 22.19 2.78 -22.66
N VAL A 368 21.78 2.26 -21.50
CA VAL A 368 21.70 0.82 -21.24
C VAL A 368 20.58 0.15 -22.07
N VAL A 369 19.40 0.76 -22.15
CA VAL A 369 18.28 0.19 -22.92
C VAL A 369 18.44 0.34 -24.43
N GLU A 370 19.04 1.44 -24.89
CA GLU A 370 19.35 1.68 -26.31
C GLU A 370 20.39 0.67 -26.82
N ALA A 371 21.47 0.44 -26.06
CA ALA A 371 22.48 -0.56 -26.40
C ALA A 371 21.90 -1.98 -26.48
N ALA A 372 20.83 -2.26 -25.72
CA ALA A 372 20.12 -3.53 -25.74
C ALA A 372 19.05 -3.64 -26.86
N GLY A 373 18.89 -2.59 -27.67
CA GLY A 373 17.93 -2.53 -28.78
C GLY A 373 16.47 -2.36 -28.36
N ILE A 374 16.22 -1.86 -27.15
CA ILE A 374 14.87 -1.64 -26.64
C ILE A 374 14.28 -0.36 -27.24
N ARG A 375 13.02 -0.42 -27.67
CA ARG A 375 12.26 0.77 -28.05
C ARG A 375 12.13 1.72 -26.85
N ALA A 376 12.84 2.85 -26.91
CA ALA A 376 12.83 3.84 -25.84
C ALA A 376 12.88 5.28 -26.34
N GLU A 377 12.23 6.18 -25.60
CA GLU A 377 12.31 7.64 -25.77
C GLU A 377 12.66 8.29 -24.43
N LYS A 378 13.43 9.38 -24.47
CA LYS A 378 13.72 10.21 -23.30
C LYS A 378 13.39 11.67 -23.58
N PHE A 379 12.90 12.37 -22.57
CA PHE A 379 12.64 13.80 -22.59
C PHE A 379 13.26 14.46 -21.37
N GLU A 380 13.97 15.56 -21.58
CA GLU A 380 14.68 16.31 -20.56
C GLU A 380 14.18 17.76 -20.51
N GLU A 381 14.06 18.31 -19.30
CA GLU A 381 13.70 19.72 -19.08
C GLU A 381 12.41 20.11 -19.84
N THR A 382 12.52 21.01 -20.83
CA THR A 382 11.38 21.58 -21.56
C THR A 382 11.01 20.80 -22.83
N GLU A 383 11.62 19.64 -23.08
CA GLU A 383 11.33 18.80 -24.25
C GLU A 383 9.92 18.19 -24.22
N ILE A 384 9.29 18.13 -23.03
CA ILE A 384 7.94 17.60 -22.89
C ILE A 384 7.13 18.37 -21.83
N THR A 385 5.90 18.70 -22.18
CA THR A 385 4.90 19.32 -21.30
C THR A 385 4.21 18.28 -20.43
N ALA A 386 3.55 18.71 -19.34
CA ALA A 386 2.72 17.82 -18.52
C ALA A 386 1.64 17.11 -19.36
N ALA A 387 0.99 17.82 -20.28
CA ALA A 387 -0.01 17.27 -21.19
C ALA A 387 0.60 16.28 -22.21
N GLY A 388 1.75 16.64 -22.79
CA GLY A 388 2.48 15.75 -23.70
C GLY A 388 2.95 14.46 -23.02
N CYS A 389 3.32 14.54 -21.74
CA CYS A 389 3.66 13.37 -20.93
C CYS A 389 2.46 12.42 -20.77
N LEU A 390 1.25 12.95 -20.56
CA LEU A 390 0.07 12.10 -20.50
C LEU A 390 -0.20 11.36 -21.82
N ASP A 391 -0.01 12.05 -22.95
CA ASP A 391 -0.20 11.45 -24.28
C ASP A 391 0.88 10.40 -24.61
N ILE A 392 2.13 10.60 -24.19
CA ILE A 392 3.21 9.62 -24.43
C ILE A 392 3.05 8.37 -23.55
N MET A 393 2.49 8.50 -22.34
CA MET A 393 2.20 7.38 -21.45
C MET A 393 1.22 6.35 -22.06
N GLU A 394 0.39 6.73 -23.03
CA GLU A 394 -0.47 5.79 -23.76
C GLU A 394 0.26 5.01 -24.87
N LYS A 395 1.43 5.50 -25.28
CA LYS A 395 2.23 4.93 -26.38
C LYS A 395 3.30 3.96 -25.88
N TYR A 396 3.49 3.89 -24.57
CA TYR A 396 4.55 3.12 -23.93
C TYR A 396 4.00 2.34 -22.74
N SER A 397 4.42 1.08 -22.60
CA SER A 397 4.03 0.21 -21.50
C SER A 397 4.78 0.50 -20.21
N ILE A 398 5.97 1.09 -20.32
CA ILE A 398 6.80 1.47 -19.18
C ILE A 398 7.02 2.98 -19.19
N VAL A 399 6.77 3.62 -18.05
CA VAL A 399 7.13 5.01 -17.80
C VAL A 399 8.18 5.09 -16.69
N HIS A 400 9.17 5.94 -16.87
CA HIS A 400 10.10 6.37 -15.83
C HIS A 400 9.94 7.89 -15.65
N LEU A 401 9.50 8.32 -14.48
CA LEU A 401 9.36 9.74 -14.15
C LEU A 401 10.41 10.12 -13.10
N ALA A 402 11.42 10.89 -13.55
CA ALA A 402 12.47 11.45 -12.72
C ALA A 402 12.22 12.95 -12.53
N CYS A 403 11.38 13.28 -11.55
CA CYS A 403 10.85 14.62 -11.36
C CYS A 403 10.47 14.86 -9.90
N HIS A 404 10.04 16.08 -9.57
CA HIS A 404 9.40 16.31 -8.28
C HIS A 404 7.99 15.72 -8.26
N GLY A 405 7.61 15.15 -7.12
CA GLY A 405 6.26 14.71 -6.79
C GLY A 405 5.72 15.54 -5.64
N SER A 406 4.44 15.90 -5.70
CA SER A 406 3.72 16.58 -4.62
C SER A 406 2.48 15.77 -4.27
N GLN A 407 2.36 15.37 -3.01
CA GLN A 407 1.16 14.69 -2.53
C GLN A 407 0.20 15.67 -1.87
N ASN A 408 -1.08 15.53 -2.19
CA ASN A 408 -2.13 16.30 -1.54
C ASN A 408 -2.87 15.41 -0.54
N ALA A 409 -2.58 15.62 0.75
CA ALA A 409 -3.13 14.84 1.83
C ALA A 409 -4.67 14.95 1.97
N LYS A 410 -5.26 16.08 1.56
CA LYS A 410 -6.72 16.30 1.68
C LYS A 410 -7.50 15.78 0.49
N ASP A 411 -6.90 15.85 -0.69
CA ASP A 411 -7.50 15.43 -1.94
C ASP A 411 -6.46 14.67 -2.76
N PRO A 412 -6.33 13.37 -2.55
CA PRO A 412 -5.22 12.63 -3.12
C PRO A 412 -5.20 12.55 -4.65
N LEU A 413 -6.34 12.72 -5.32
CA LEU A 413 -6.40 12.82 -6.78
C LEU A 413 -5.73 14.11 -7.30
N LYS A 414 -5.53 15.12 -6.44
CA LYS A 414 -4.73 16.33 -6.73
C LYS A 414 -3.25 16.17 -6.40
N SER A 415 -2.80 14.98 -5.99
CA SER A 415 -1.37 14.66 -6.00
C SER A 415 -0.86 14.72 -7.43
N ARG A 416 0.37 15.17 -7.64
CA ARG A 416 0.85 15.54 -8.97
C ARG A 416 2.35 15.40 -9.15
N PHE A 417 2.76 15.21 -10.40
CA PHE A 417 4.15 15.32 -10.84
C PHE A 417 4.38 16.74 -11.36
N LEU A 418 5.47 17.38 -10.95
CA LEU A 418 5.77 18.76 -11.33
C LEU A 418 6.57 18.80 -12.64
N PHE A 419 6.16 19.69 -13.53
CA PHE A 419 6.76 19.94 -14.83
C PHE A 419 7.10 21.43 -14.96
N HIS A 420 7.97 21.77 -15.90
CA HIS A 420 8.32 23.17 -16.17
C HIS A 420 7.12 24.05 -16.55
N ASP A 421 6.04 23.47 -17.12
CA ASP A 421 4.85 24.18 -17.58
C ASP A 421 3.63 24.01 -16.65
N GLY A 422 3.80 23.40 -15.48
CA GLY A 422 2.73 23.17 -14.52
C GLY A 422 2.86 21.82 -13.83
N SER A 423 1.80 21.01 -13.87
CA SER A 423 1.80 19.72 -13.20
C SER A 423 0.88 18.70 -13.84
N LEU A 424 1.26 17.43 -13.76
CA LEU A 424 0.44 16.30 -14.16
C LEU A 424 -0.26 15.71 -12.92
N GLU A 425 -1.54 16.00 -12.76
CA GLU A 425 -2.35 15.53 -11.63
C GLU A 425 -2.77 14.06 -11.78
N LEU A 426 -2.79 13.34 -10.66
CA LEU A 426 -3.12 11.92 -10.57
C LEU A 426 -4.54 11.62 -11.06
N GLY A 427 -5.50 12.49 -10.75
CA GLY A 427 -6.88 12.38 -11.24
C GLY A 427 -6.96 12.34 -12.76
N THR A 428 -6.15 13.14 -13.44
CA THR A 428 -6.08 13.19 -14.91
C THR A 428 -5.45 11.90 -15.47
N ILE A 429 -4.39 11.38 -14.84
CA ILE A 429 -3.76 10.12 -15.24
C ILE A 429 -4.75 8.96 -15.08
N VAL A 430 -5.45 8.89 -13.94
CA VAL A 430 -6.45 7.85 -13.66
C VAL A 430 -7.58 7.86 -14.68
N GLN A 431 -8.12 9.04 -14.99
CA GLN A 431 -9.22 9.19 -15.95
C GLN A 431 -8.85 8.72 -17.36
N ARG A 432 -7.56 8.73 -17.72
CA ARG A 432 -7.08 8.29 -19.03
C ARG A 432 -7.23 6.77 -19.25
N SER A 433 -7.23 5.97 -18.19
CA SER A 433 -7.36 4.50 -18.25
C SER A 433 -6.34 3.83 -19.18
N LEU A 434 -5.08 3.78 -18.73
CA LEU A 434 -3.93 3.30 -19.49
C LEU A 434 -3.92 1.77 -19.62
N LYS A 435 -4.58 1.24 -20.65
CA LYS A 435 -4.77 -0.23 -20.85
C LYS A 435 -3.47 -1.03 -21.04
N ASN A 436 -2.45 -0.40 -21.63
CA ASN A 436 -1.17 -1.05 -21.94
C ASN A 436 -0.08 -0.76 -20.90
N ALA A 437 -0.43 -0.09 -19.79
CA ALA A 437 0.50 0.24 -18.74
C ALA A 437 0.93 -1.01 -17.95
N ASP A 438 2.23 -1.25 -17.88
CA ASP A 438 2.83 -2.36 -17.14
C ASP A 438 3.56 -1.86 -15.91
N LEU A 439 4.63 -1.07 -16.11
CA LEU A 439 5.52 -0.62 -15.05
C LEU A 439 5.63 0.91 -15.03
N ALA A 440 5.41 1.50 -13.86
CA ALA A 440 5.80 2.88 -13.59
C ALA A 440 6.97 2.91 -12.61
N PHE A 441 8.08 3.54 -13.00
CA PHE A 441 9.19 3.84 -12.10
C PHE A 441 9.12 5.31 -11.72
N LEU A 442 8.79 5.58 -10.46
CA LEU A 442 8.59 6.92 -9.93
C LEU A 442 9.84 7.34 -9.14
N SER A 443 10.81 7.89 -9.84
CA SER A 443 11.97 8.57 -9.27
C SER A 443 11.60 9.99 -8.83
N ALA A 444 10.61 10.06 -7.94
CA ALA A 444 10.07 11.31 -7.43
C ALA A 444 9.93 11.24 -5.90
N CYS A 445 10.19 12.36 -5.24
CA CYS A 445 10.13 12.46 -3.78
C CYS A 445 8.70 12.17 -3.28
N GLN A 446 8.60 11.39 -2.20
CA GLN A 446 7.34 11.14 -1.48
C GLN A 446 6.25 10.57 -2.39
N THR A 447 6.50 9.48 -3.11
CA THR A 447 5.49 8.85 -3.98
C THR A 447 4.68 7.74 -3.30
N SER A 448 5.02 7.43 -2.03
CA SER A 448 4.44 6.34 -1.23
C SER A 448 3.97 6.72 0.19
N THR A 449 4.03 8.00 0.62
CA THR A 449 3.49 8.40 1.93
C THR A 449 1.98 8.56 1.86
N GLY A 450 1.20 7.82 2.65
CA GLY A 450 -0.26 8.02 2.76
C GLY A 450 -0.65 9.34 3.47
N VAL A 451 -1.92 9.44 3.89
CA VAL A 451 -2.48 10.59 4.62
C VAL A 451 -2.58 10.29 6.11
N ASP A 452 -2.11 11.20 6.97
CA ASP A 452 -2.14 11.02 8.44
C ASP A 452 -3.57 10.96 9.02
N ASP A 453 -4.53 11.66 8.41
CA ASP A 453 -5.95 11.70 8.84
C ASP A 453 -6.82 10.60 8.20
N LEU A 454 -6.33 9.94 7.13
CA LEU A 454 -7.01 8.85 6.42
C LEU A 454 -6.01 7.74 6.09
N PRO A 455 -5.44 7.08 7.09
CA PRO A 455 -4.34 6.14 6.89
C PRO A 455 -4.79 4.81 6.23
N ASP A 456 -6.10 4.53 6.25
CA ASP A 456 -6.74 3.41 5.53
C ASP A 456 -7.00 3.73 4.05
N GLU A 457 -6.94 5.01 3.67
CA GLU A 457 -6.99 5.45 2.27
C GLU A 457 -5.55 5.57 1.78
N ALA A 458 -4.98 4.44 1.33
CA ALA A 458 -3.65 4.37 0.74
C ALA A 458 -3.61 5.10 -0.60
N VAL A 459 -3.83 6.41 -0.61
CA VAL A 459 -3.80 7.23 -1.82
C VAL A 459 -2.49 7.98 -1.91
N HIS A 460 -1.43 7.19 -2.05
CA HIS A 460 -0.13 7.68 -2.49
C HIS A 460 -0.05 7.61 -4.01
N LEU A 461 0.82 8.41 -4.65
CA LEU A 461 0.98 8.46 -6.11
C LEU A 461 1.10 7.05 -6.73
N ALA A 462 1.82 6.13 -6.08
CA ALA A 462 1.92 4.76 -6.60
C ALA A 462 0.59 3.99 -6.65
N ALA A 463 -0.30 4.16 -5.67
CA ALA A 463 -1.63 3.52 -5.69
C ALA A 463 -2.53 4.11 -6.79
N GLY A 464 -2.45 5.42 -7.03
CA GLY A 464 -3.17 6.03 -8.15
C GLY A 464 -2.59 5.63 -9.52
N MET A 465 -1.28 5.40 -9.62
CA MET A 465 -0.68 4.83 -10.83
C MET A 465 -1.15 3.40 -11.07
N LEU A 466 -1.25 2.58 -10.01
CA LEU A 466 -1.91 1.27 -10.11
C LEU A 466 -3.36 1.42 -10.59
N ALA A 467 -4.11 2.38 -10.05
CA ALA A 467 -5.49 2.62 -10.45
C ALA A 467 -5.63 3.13 -11.90
N ALA A 468 -4.64 3.89 -12.39
CA ALA A 468 -4.60 4.38 -13.76
C ALA A 468 -4.38 3.28 -14.80
N GLY A 469 -3.89 2.10 -14.40
CA GLY A 469 -3.73 0.95 -15.28
C GLY A 469 -2.41 0.20 -15.11
N TYR A 470 -1.40 0.83 -14.50
CA TYR A 470 -0.11 0.17 -14.26
C TYR A 470 -0.31 -1.09 -13.41
N ARG A 471 0.38 -2.16 -13.78
CA ARG A 471 0.32 -3.44 -13.07
C ARG A 471 1.23 -3.43 -11.84
N ARG A 472 2.26 -2.59 -11.90
CA ARG A 472 3.35 -2.54 -10.94
C ARG A 472 4.00 -1.17 -10.94
N VAL A 473 4.42 -0.74 -9.77
CA VAL A 473 4.99 0.59 -9.57
C VAL A 473 6.19 0.50 -8.63
N VAL A 474 7.30 1.10 -9.02
CA VAL A 474 8.42 1.38 -8.12
C VAL A 474 8.30 2.82 -7.66
N ALA A 475 8.41 3.05 -6.36
CA ALA A 475 8.20 4.36 -5.74
C ALA A 475 9.11 4.52 -4.52
N THR A 476 9.05 5.71 -3.89
CA THR A 476 9.82 6.04 -2.69
C THR A 476 8.94 6.45 -1.52
N MET A 477 9.23 5.91 -0.33
CA MET A 477 8.54 6.27 0.93
C MET A 477 8.92 7.65 1.46
N TRP A 478 10.07 8.21 1.07
CA TRP A 478 10.46 9.59 1.38
C TRP A 478 11.44 10.10 0.33
N SER A 479 11.87 11.35 0.47
CA SER A 479 12.81 11.97 -0.48
C SER A 479 14.13 11.18 -0.52
N ILE A 480 14.60 10.86 -1.72
CA ILE A 480 15.90 10.20 -1.95
C ILE A 480 16.98 11.22 -2.34
N GLY A 481 18.24 10.85 -2.12
CA GLY A 481 19.39 11.67 -2.49
C GLY A 481 19.61 11.67 -4.00
N ASP A 482 19.85 12.85 -4.56
CA ASP A 482 20.06 13.06 -6.00
C ASP A 482 21.29 12.29 -6.57
N GLN A 483 22.24 11.93 -5.70
CA GLN A 483 23.50 11.29 -6.09
C GLN A 483 23.40 9.76 -6.24
N ASP A 484 22.57 9.10 -5.44
CA ASP A 484 22.49 7.63 -5.40
C ASP A 484 21.49 7.06 -6.39
N THR A 485 20.50 7.88 -6.77
CA THR A 485 19.37 7.52 -7.61
C THR A 485 19.77 6.98 -8.99
N PRO A 486 20.71 7.60 -9.74
CA PRO A 486 21.10 7.11 -11.06
C PRO A 486 21.60 5.67 -11.05
N ALA A 487 22.35 5.28 -10.01
CA ALA A 487 22.91 3.95 -9.91
C ALA A 487 21.83 2.91 -9.55
N VAL A 488 20.88 3.24 -8.67
CA VAL A 488 19.74 2.34 -8.37
C VAL A 488 18.89 2.08 -9.62
N ALA A 489 18.56 3.12 -10.38
CA ALA A 489 17.82 2.97 -11.62
C ALA A 489 18.61 2.14 -12.64
N THR A 490 19.90 2.38 -12.78
CA THR A 490 20.75 1.61 -13.70
C THR A 490 20.79 0.13 -13.31
N ASP A 491 21.06 -0.18 -12.03
CA ASP A 491 21.07 -1.56 -11.51
C ASP A 491 19.70 -2.25 -11.73
N PHE A 492 18.61 -1.50 -11.55
CA PHE A 492 17.24 -1.99 -11.77
C PHE A 492 16.97 -2.35 -13.24
N TYR A 493 17.24 -1.43 -14.17
CA TYR A 493 16.96 -1.67 -15.60
C TYR A 493 17.92 -2.70 -16.19
N GLN A 494 19.18 -2.75 -15.76
CA GLN A 494 20.12 -3.80 -16.15
C GLN A 494 19.59 -5.17 -15.73
N TYR A 495 19.11 -5.32 -14.50
CA TYR A 495 18.51 -6.58 -14.04
C TYR A 495 17.31 -7.00 -14.91
N LEU A 496 16.42 -6.06 -15.27
CA LEU A 496 15.29 -6.36 -16.14
C LEU A 496 15.73 -6.81 -17.54
N LEU A 497 16.78 -6.21 -18.09
CA LEU A 497 17.34 -6.61 -19.39
C LEU A 497 17.94 -8.01 -19.35
N ASP A 498 18.69 -8.32 -18.28
CA ASP A 498 19.34 -9.61 -18.10
C ASP A 498 18.32 -10.75 -17.91
N HIS A 499 17.15 -10.44 -17.36
CA HIS A 499 16.06 -11.39 -17.09
C HIS A 499 14.87 -11.21 -18.05
N ARG A 500 15.06 -10.53 -19.19
CA ARG A 500 13.99 -10.33 -20.15
C ARG A 500 13.53 -11.67 -20.72
N SER A 501 12.23 -11.80 -20.91
CA SER A 501 11.65 -12.99 -21.52
C SER A 501 11.96 -13.04 -23.01
N SER A 502 12.34 -14.23 -23.50
CA SER A 502 12.50 -14.53 -24.92
C SER A 502 11.25 -14.28 -25.77
N ASP A 503 10.08 -14.25 -25.13
CA ASP A 503 8.77 -14.18 -25.81
C ASP A 503 8.41 -12.76 -26.25
N ILE A 504 9.14 -11.75 -25.77
CA ILE A 504 8.97 -10.35 -26.13
C ILE A 504 10.15 -9.91 -26.99
N GLU A 505 10.01 -10.15 -28.29
CA GLU A 505 11.01 -9.78 -29.28
C GLU A 505 11.27 -8.26 -29.23
N GLY A 506 12.48 -7.86 -28.81
CA GLY A 506 12.91 -6.46 -28.73
C GLY A 506 12.26 -5.61 -27.64
N GLY A 507 11.45 -6.19 -26.75
CA GLY A 507 10.69 -5.44 -25.75
C GLY A 507 11.15 -5.64 -24.32
N LEU A 508 10.88 -4.64 -23.49
CA LEU A 508 11.10 -4.65 -22.04
C LEU A 508 9.74 -4.72 -21.33
N ASP A 509 9.64 -5.57 -20.31
CA ASP A 509 8.45 -5.66 -19.45
C ASP A 509 8.82 -5.60 -17.96
N GLY A 510 7.82 -5.40 -17.11
CA GLY A 510 7.98 -5.26 -15.68
C GLY A 510 7.86 -6.55 -14.88
N ARG A 511 7.74 -7.75 -15.48
CA ARG A 511 7.46 -9.00 -14.72
C ARG A 511 8.45 -9.25 -13.58
N PHE A 512 9.71 -8.89 -13.78
CA PHE A 512 10.77 -9.04 -12.80
C PHE A 512 11.06 -7.75 -12.01
N SER A 513 10.18 -6.74 -12.03
CA SER A 513 10.46 -5.45 -11.38
C SER A 513 10.67 -5.56 -9.86
N ALA A 514 9.96 -6.48 -9.19
CA ALA A 514 10.16 -6.69 -7.75
C ALA A 514 11.55 -7.29 -7.47
N ASN A 515 11.98 -8.25 -8.30
CA ASN A 515 13.32 -8.83 -8.25
C ASN A 515 14.39 -7.79 -8.59
N ALA A 516 14.15 -6.95 -9.61
CA ALA A 516 15.04 -5.89 -10.02
C ALA A 516 15.23 -4.85 -8.92
N LEU A 517 14.15 -4.45 -8.23
CA LEU A 517 14.24 -3.54 -7.10
C LEU A 517 15.01 -4.17 -5.93
N HIS A 518 14.71 -5.43 -5.61
CA HIS A 518 15.43 -6.18 -4.58
C HIS A 518 16.93 -6.24 -4.87
N HIS A 519 17.30 -6.52 -6.12
CA HIS A 519 18.68 -6.53 -6.59
C HIS A 519 19.33 -5.16 -6.46
N ALA A 520 18.71 -4.11 -7.02
CA ALA A 520 19.24 -2.76 -6.99
C ALA A 520 19.42 -2.23 -5.55
N THR A 521 18.47 -2.51 -4.66
CA THR A 521 18.59 -2.16 -3.24
C THR A 521 19.71 -2.95 -2.55
N LYS A 522 19.90 -4.24 -2.88
CA LYS A 522 21.07 -5.00 -2.37
C LYS A 522 22.39 -4.41 -2.85
N GLN A 523 22.50 -4.02 -4.13
CA GLN A 523 23.70 -3.36 -4.65
C GLN A 523 23.96 -2.01 -3.96
N LEU A 524 22.91 -1.22 -3.73
CA LEU A 524 23.02 0.03 -2.99
C LEU A 524 23.51 -0.20 -1.54
N ARG A 525 22.98 -1.21 -0.86
CA ARG A 525 23.43 -1.59 0.50
C ARG A 525 24.90 -1.99 0.52
N LEU A 526 25.39 -2.71 -0.49
CA LEU A 526 26.82 -3.04 -0.61
C LEU A 526 27.69 -1.80 -0.82
N ARG A 527 27.18 -0.76 -1.50
CA ARG A 527 27.89 0.51 -1.73
C ARG A 527 27.92 1.42 -0.50
N LEU A 528 26.85 1.44 0.30
CA LEU A 528 26.68 2.38 1.43
C LEU A 528 27.00 1.80 2.82
N ASP A 529 27.07 0.47 2.94
CA ASP A 529 27.02 -0.28 4.21
C ASP A 529 25.70 -0.10 5.02
N ASP A 530 25.53 -0.89 6.09
CA ASP A 530 24.37 -0.80 7.01
C ASP A 530 24.74 -0.20 8.38
N ASN A 531 25.87 0.50 8.49
CA ASN A 531 26.46 0.91 9.77
C ASN A 531 26.02 2.31 10.24
N SER A 532 25.43 3.11 9.35
CA SER A 532 24.97 4.46 9.68
C SER A 532 23.47 4.65 9.44
N ASP A 533 22.86 5.60 10.17
CA ASP A 533 21.47 6.00 9.89
C ASP A 533 21.32 6.58 8.50
N GLN A 534 22.34 7.30 8.03
CA GLN A 534 22.31 7.89 6.70
C GLN A 534 22.23 6.79 5.63
N SER A 535 23.04 5.75 5.74
CA SER A 535 23.03 4.62 4.81
C SER A 535 21.65 3.93 4.79
N LEU A 536 21.08 3.65 5.96
CA LEU A 536 19.73 3.08 6.09
C LEU A 536 18.68 3.99 5.44
N LEU A 537 18.69 5.28 5.76
CA LEU A 537 17.71 6.24 5.24
C LEU A 537 17.84 6.49 3.72
N THR A 538 18.97 6.14 3.11
CA THR A 538 19.18 6.24 1.66
C THR A 538 18.59 5.06 0.89
N TRP A 539 18.71 3.82 1.38
CA TRP A 539 18.24 2.64 0.63
C TRP A 539 16.82 2.18 0.99
N ILE A 540 16.35 2.42 2.21
CA ILE A 540 15.01 2.02 2.65
C ILE A 540 13.85 2.69 1.88
N PRO A 541 13.96 3.90 1.30
CA PRO A 541 12.82 4.51 0.59
C PRO A 541 12.23 3.64 -0.51
N TYR A 542 13.04 2.87 -1.20
CA TYR A 542 12.67 2.18 -2.43
C TYR A 542 11.70 1.03 -2.17
N VAL A 543 10.48 1.16 -2.72
CA VAL A 543 9.40 0.20 -2.52
C VAL A 543 8.75 -0.18 -3.84
N HIS A 544 8.31 -1.44 -3.91
CA HIS A 544 7.57 -1.99 -5.03
C HIS A 544 6.09 -2.15 -4.66
N PHE A 545 5.19 -1.79 -5.58
CA PHE A 545 3.75 -1.95 -5.46
C PHE A 545 3.19 -2.79 -6.62
N GLY A 546 2.15 -3.58 -6.34
CA GLY A 546 1.39 -4.31 -7.35
C GLY A 546 1.88 -5.73 -7.63
N TYR A 547 1.53 -6.25 -8.82
CA TYR A 547 1.74 -7.65 -9.22
C TYR A 547 3.18 -7.96 -9.67
#